data_AF-A0A5C7VGP1-F1
#
_entry.id   AF-A0A5C7VGP1-F1
#
_cell.length_a   1.000
_cell.length_b   1.000
_cell.length_c   1.000
_cell.angle_alpha   90.00
_cell.angle_beta   90.00
_cell.angle_gamma   90.00
#
_symmetry.space_group_name_H-M   'P 1'
#
loop_
_entity.id
_entity.type
_entity.pdbx_description
1 polymer ?
#
loop_
_entity_poly.entity_id
_entity_poly.type
_entity_poly.pdbx_seq_one_letter_code
_entity_poly.pdbx_strand_id
1 'polypeptide(L)'
;MATKSSASKCQELSSAQRLLTEVFGYYKHQATPFEATMWNRLIDEFGDPPIERFLSMHVQRSSFAPRVNDAMAVLNPGAGDSMSAMLRLHQAIGRVGPYEVPDFTADPAIAAAVADLGGWVVVNAQMPEAQDRFAWDAFYKRFDVAYRGACGRLAFQSAAVPRLRGLHDVGSPVLALQGMSEADSPVDASLVEGSPR
;
A
#
# COMPACT_ATOMS: atom_id res chain seq x y z
N MET A 1 8.12 29.50 50.63
CA MET A 1 9.17 28.49 50.35
C MET A 1 8.62 27.44 49.40
N ALA A 2 9.49 26.86 48.57
CA ALA A 2 9.27 25.88 47.51
C ALA A 2 8.91 26.43 46.11
N THR A 3 9.94 26.93 45.42
CA THR A 3 10.01 27.07 43.96
C THR A 3 10.01 25.69 43.31
N LYS A 4 9.00 25.35 42.50
CA LYS A 4 9.04 24.19 41.61
C LYS A 4 10.01 24.47 40.46
N SER A 5 11.21 23.91 40.59
CA SER A 5 12.24 23.81 39.57
C SER A 5 11.69 23.01 38.38
N SER A 6 11.17 23.71 37.37
CA SER A 6 10.89 23.12 36.06
C SER A 6 12.22 22.94 35.34
N ALA A 7 12.94 21.87 35.70
CA ALA A 7 14.14 21.44 35.02
C ALA A 7 13.76 21.04 33.59
N SER A 8 14.16 21.87 32.63
CA SER A 8 14.22 21.53 31.22
C SER A 8 14.84 20.15 31.08
N LYS A 9 14.09 19.16 30.58
CA LYS A 9 14.70 17.95 30.01
C LYS A 9 15.55 18.42 28.84
N CYS A 10 16.85 18.60 29.05
CA CYS A 10 17.81 18.48 27.97
C CYS A 10 17.64 17.05 27.44
N GLN A 11 16.83 16.92 26.41
CA GLN A 11 16.52 15.65 25.79
C GLN A 11 17.84 15.14 25.21
N GLU A 12 18.42 14.11 25.84
CA GLU A 12 19.64 13.50 25.34
C GLU A 12 19.36 12.99 23.94
N LEU A 13 20.16 13.44 22.96
CA LEU A 13 20.02 12.98 21.59
C LEU A 13 20.32 11.49 21.53
N SER A 14 19.39 10.72 20.96
CA SER A 14 19.54 9.29 20.74
C SER A 14 20.73 9.02 19.81
N SER A 15 21.22 7.78 19.79
CA SER A 15 22.36 7.42 18.92
C SER A 15 22.01 7.60 17.44
N ALA A 16 20.78 7.26 17.03
CA ALA A 16 20.31 7.47 15.66
C ALA A 16 20.22 8.96 15.30
N GLN A 17 19.79 9.83 16.23
CA GLN A 17 19.74 11.28 15.99
C GLN A 17 21.13 11.90 15.77
N ARG A 18 22.14 11.41 16.50
CA ARG A 18 23.54 11.84 16.31
C ARG A 18 24.05 11.42 14.94
N LEU A 19 23.86 10.16 14.56
CA LEU A 19 24.27 9.65 13.26
C LEU A 19 23.54 10.37 12.12
N LEU A 20 22.24 10.65 12.26
CA LEU A 20 21.48 11.42 11.27
C LEU A 20 22.08 12.81 11.06
N THR A 21 22.48 13.48 12.15
CA THR A 21 23.13 14.80 12.11
C THR A 21 24.48 14.72 11.38
N GLU A 22 25.28 13.68 11.65
CA GLU A 22 26.54 13.43 10.95
C GLU A 22 26.34 13.17 9.46
N VAL A 23 25.34 12.37 9.09
CA VAL A 23 24.99 12.06 7.70
C VAL A 23 24.50 13.31 6.97
N PHE A 24 23.64 14.12 7.58
CA PHE A 24 23.23 15.40 6.98
C PHE A 24 24.39 16.39 6.86
N GLY A 25 25.30 16.40 7.83
CA GLY A 25 26.57 17.13 7.74
C GLY A 25 27.42 16.69 6.54
N TYR A 26 27.52 15.38 6.30
CA TYR A 26 28.25 14.80 5.16
C TYR A 26 27.66 15.27 3.81
N TYR A 27 26.33 15.26 3.67
CA TYR A 27 25.65 15.72 2.45
C TYR A 27 25.47 17.26 2.39
N LYS A 28 25.91 18.01 3.40
CA LYS A 28 25.66 19.46 3.56
C LYS A 28 24.17 19.81 3.44
N HIS A 29 23.30 18.90 3.87
CA HIS A 29 21.85 19.07 3.80
C HIS A 29 21.36 19.85 5.01
N GLN A 30 20.53 20.87 4.77
CA GLN A 30 19.86 21.60 5.84
C GLN A 30 18.47 21.01 6.04
N ALA A 31 18.33 20.19 7.08
CA ALA A 31 17.06 19.59 7.42
C ALA A 31 16.05 20.68 7.84
N THR A 32 14.87 20.63 7.23
CA THR A 32 13.76 21.50 7.64
C THR A 32 13.23 21.09 9.02
N PRO A 33 12.59 22.00 9.79
CA PRO A 33 11.98 21.62 11.07
C PRO A 33 10.95 20.49 10.95
N PHE A 34 10.24 20.46 9.81
CA PHE A 34 9.30 19.39 9.48
C PHE A 34 10.01 18.05 9.27
N GLU A 35 11.10 18.04 8.50
CA GLU A 35 11.90 16.84 8.26
C GLU A 35 12.48 16.28 9.56
N ALA A 36 13.01 17.13 10.44
CA ALA A 36 13.49 16.72 11.76
C ALA A 36 12.38 16.06 12.61
N THR A 37 11.16 16.62 12.56
CA THR A 37 10.01 16.04 13.27
C THR A 37 9.65 14.66 12.71
N MET A 38 9.69 14.49 11.40
CA MET A 38 9.40 13.21 10.74
C MET A 38 10.44 12.14 11.07
N TRP A 39 11.73 12.49 11.08
CA TRP A 39 12.79 11.58 11.50
C TRP A 39 12.67 11.18 12.97
N ASN A 40 12.33 12.11 13.85
CA ASN A 40 12.08 11.78 15.26
C ASN A 40 10.95 10.77 15.42
N ARG A 41 9.84 10.93 14.67
CA ARG A 41 8.74 9.96 14.67
C ARG A 41 9.17 8.58 14.20
N LEU A 42 10.01 8.49 13.17
CA LEU A 42 10.55 7.21 12.71
C LEU A 42 11.45 6.54 13.75
N ILE A 43 12.28 7.33 14.42
CA ILE A 43 13.14 6.83 15.50
C ILE A 43 12.29 6.33 16.68
N ASP A 44 11.21 7.06 17.02
CA ASP A 44 10.27 6.63 18.07
C ASP A 44 9.52 5.35 17.69
N GLU A 45 9.18 5.15 16.41
CA GLU A 45 8.42 3.99 15.92
C GLU A 45 9.28 2.72 15.78
N PHE A 46 10.47 2.83 15.17
CA PHE A 46 11.33 1.68 14.83
C PHE A 46 12.50 1.47 15.81
N GLY A 47 12.83 2.47 16.63
CA GLY A 47 14.00 2.48 17.51
C GLY A 47 15.31 2.83 16.78
N ASP A 48 16.39 2.98 17.55
CA ASP A 48 17.69 3.42 17.03
C ASP A 48 18.40 2.41 16.09
N PRO A 49 18.52 1.10 16.42
CA PRO A 49 19.37 0.19 15.64
C PRO A 49 18.95 -0.01 14.16
N PRO A 50 17.64 -0.12 13.83
CA PRO A 50 17.21 -0.21 12.42
C PRO A 50 17.54 1.05 11.62
N ILE A 51 17.38 2.23 12.22
CA ILE A 51 17.65 3.53 11.59
C ILE A 51 19.14 3.67 11.29
N GLU A 52 20.01 3.30 12.25
CA GLU A 52 21.46 3.36 12.05
C GLU A 52 21.93 2.47 10.89
N ARG A 53 21.34 1.27 10.79
CA ARG A 53 21.63 0.33 9.69
C ARG A 53 21.16 0.88 8.35
N PHE A 54 19.97 1.49 8.30
CA PHE A 54 19.47 2.17 7.11
C PHE A 54 20.41 3.30 6.68
N LEU A 55 20.79 4.21 7.59
CA LEU A 55 21.65 5.35 7.29
C LEU A 55 23.02 4.92 6.77
N SER A 56 23.65 3.93 7.42
CA SER A 56 24.93 3.38 7.00
C SER A 56 24.87 2.75 5.59
N MET A 57 23.78 2.04 5.30
CA MET A 57 23.55 1.44 3.98
C MET A 57 23.26 2.51 2.91
N HIS A 58 22.50 3.55 3.26
CA HIS A 58 22.15 4.63 2.34
C HIS A 58 23.37 5.43 1.90
N VAL A 59 24.27 5.76 2.83
CA VAL A 59 25.52 6.47 2.53
C VAL A 59 26.40 5.70 1.53
N GLN A 60 26.38 4.37 1.57
CA GLN A 60 27.14 3.53 0.64
C GLN A 60 26.50 3.42 -0.76
N ARG A 61 25.17 3.61 -0.86
CA ARG A 61 24.39 3.32 -2.08
C ARG A 61 23.94 4.55 -2.84
N SER A 62 23.79 5.69 -2.16
CA SER A 62 23.17 6.88 -2.73
C SER A 62 24.09 8.08 -2.64
N SER A 63 24.14 8.85 -3.73
CA SER A 63 24.81 10.15 -3.77
C SER A 63 23.97 11.28 -3.17
N PHE A 64 22.70 11.04 -2.83
CA PHE A 64 21.78 12.04 -2.31
C PHE A 64 21.48 11.83 -0.82
N ALA A 65 21.17 12.93 -0.13
CA ALA A 65 20.76 12.91 1.27
C ALA A 65 19.57 11.95 1.50
N PRO A 66 19.54 11.22 2.62
CA PRO A 66 18.46 10.28 2.92
C PRO A 66 17.14 11.02 3.13
N ARG A 67 16.07 10.54 2.49
CA ARG A 67 14.71 11.05 2.69
C ARG A 67 13.95 10.12 3.61
N VAL A 68 13.02 10.69 4.38
CA VAL A 68 12.11 9.95 5.27
C VAL A 68 11.37 8.83 4.54
N ASN A 69 10.92 9.08 3.31
CA ASN A 69 10.21 8.08 2.49
C ASN A 69 11.11 6.89 2.12
N ASP A 70 12.39 7.12 1.86
CA ASP A 70 13.33 6.07 1.52
C ASP A 70 13.59 5.18 2.76
N ALA A 71 13.64 5.80 3.95
CA ALA A 71 13.75 5.09 5.22
C ALA A 71 12.50 4.25 5.51
N MET A 72 11.30 4.82 5.34
CA MET A 72 10.04 4.11 5.51
C MET A 72 9.93 2.89 4.58
N ALA A 73 10.36 3.02 3.33
CA ALA A 73 10.31 1.92 2.35
C ALA A 73 11.21 0.73 2.76
N VAL A 74 12.34 1.01 3.42
CA VAL A 74 13.28 -0.04 3.88
C VAL A 74 12.85 -0.61 5.23
N LEU A 75 12.39 0.23 6.15
CA LEU A 75 12.10 -0.14 7.54
C LEU A 75 10.70 -0.74 7.72
N ASN A 76 9.76 -0.38 6.85
CA ASN A 76 8.42 -0.94 6.84
C ASN A 76 8.13 -1.67 5.52
N PRO A 77 8.76 -2.83 5.28
CA PRO A 77 8.49 -3.62 4.09
C PRO A 77 7.05 -4.18 4.08
N GLY A 78 6.29 -4.11 5.18
CA GLY A 78 4.90 -4.58 5.24
C GLY A 78 3.88 -3.54 4.77
N ALA A 79 4.15 -2.24 4.96
CA ALA A 79 3.27 -1.16 4.53
C ALA A 79 3.40 -0.90 3.03
N GLY A 80 2.73 -1.73 2.23
CA GLY A 80 2.62 -1.54 0.78
C GLY A 80 3.38 -2.53 -0.08
N ASP A 81 3.94 -3.62 0.48
CA ASP A 81 4.42 -4.74 -0.34
C ASP A 81 3.23 -5.53 -0.90
N SER A 82 2.79 -5.07 -2.07
CA SER A 82 1.73 -5.70 -2.85
C SER A 82 2.10 -7.10 -3.31
N MET A 83 3.37 -7.45 -3.44
CA MET A 83 3.80 -8.81 -3.81
C MET A 83 3.55 -9.78 -2.66
N SER A 84 3.98 -9.45 -1.45
CA SER A 84 3.68 -10.27 -0.27
C SER A 84 2.19 -10.35 0.03
N ALA A 85 1.44 -9.26 -0.19
CA ALA A 85 -0.02 -9.25 -0.05
C ALA A 85 -0.70 -10.14 -1.11
N MET A 86 -0.23 -10.10 -2.35
CA MET A 86 -0.71 -10.96 -3.45
C MET A 86 -0.45 -12.44 -3.16
N LEU A 87 0.73 -12.78 -2.63
CA LEU A 87 1.04 -14.17 -2.26
C LEU A 87 0.12 -14.67 -1.15
N ARG A 88 -0.17 -13.84 -0.14
CA ARG A 88 -1.14 -14.15 0.91
C ARG A 88 -2.55 -14.33 0.35
N LEU A 89 -2.98 -13.49 -0.59
CA LEU A 89 -4.26 -13.62 -1.29
C LEU A 89 -4.33 -14.95 -2.07
N HIS A 90 -3.31 -15.28 -2.85
CA HIS A 90 -3.25 -16.53 -3.63
C HIS A 90 -3.30 -17.77 -2.72
N GLN A 91 -2.56 -17.75 -1.60
CA GLN A 91 -2.64 -18.82 -0.59
C GLN A 91 -4.03 -18.94 0.03
N ALA A 92 -4.69 -17.81 0.31
CA ALA A 92 -6.03 -17.79 0.88
C ALA A 92 -7.06 -18.39 -0.10
N ILE A 93 -6.96 -18.07 -1.39
CA ILE A 93 -7.79 -18.64 -2.46
C ILE A 93 -7.58 -20.15 -2.57
N GLY A 94 -6.33 -20.61 -2.60
CA GLY A 94 -6.03 -22.04 -2.68
C GLY A 94 -6.50 -22.85 -1.47
N ARG A 95 -6.59 -22.21 -0.29
CA ARG A 95 -7.00 -22.88 0.97
C ARG A 95 -8.51 -22.89 1.18
N VAL A 96 -9.19 -21.77 0.93
CA VAL A 96 -10.61 -21.57 1.29
C VAL A 96 -11.53 -21.73 0.08
N GLY A 97 -11.07 -21.33 -1.11
CA GLY A 97 -11.89 -21.31 -2.32
C GLY A 97 -12.98 -20.24 -2.32
N PRO A 98 -13.93 -20.30 -3.29
CA PRO A 98 -14.91 -19.23 -3.54
C PRO A 98 -16.11 -19.24 -2.58
N TYR A 99 -16.32 -20.34 -1.85
CA TYR A 99 -17.52 -20.53 -1.05
C TYR A 99 -17.49 -19.72 0.23
N GLU A 100 -16.36 -19.71 0.94
CA GLU A 100 -16.17 -19.02 2.21
C GLU A 100 -15.16 -17.87 2.07
N VAL A 101 -15.29 -16.87 2.93
CA VAL A 101 -14.39 -15.71 2.94
C VAL A 101 -13.38 -15.89 4.07
N PRO A 102 -12.07 -15.84 3.79
CA PRO A 102 -11.06 -15.84 4.83
C PRO A 102 -11.11 -14.55 5.65
N ASP A 103 -10.82 -14.67 6.95
CA ASP A 103 -10.67 -13.50 7.81
C ASP A 103 -9.34 -12.78 7.51
N PHE A 104 -9.44 -11.55 7.00
CA PHE A 104 -8.31 -10.68 6.69
C PHE A 104 -8.01 -9.68 7.82
N THR A 105 -8.38 -9.98 9.07
CA THR A 105 -8.13 -9.08 10.23
C THR A 105 -6.67 -8.65 10.37
N ALA A 106 -5.71 -9.51 10.02
CA ALA A 106 -4.28 -9.17 10.05
C ALA A 106 -3.84 -8.20 8.95
N ASP A 107 -4.59 -8.10 7.84
CA ASP A 107 -4.27 -7.24 6.71
C ASP A 107 -5.55 -6.73 6.03
N PRO A 108 -6.18 -5.68 6.61
CA PRO A 108 -7.45 -5.16 6.11
C PRO A 108 -7.33 -4.54 4.70
N ALA A 109 -6.11 -4.20 4.26
CA ALA A 109 -5.87 -3.66 2.93
C ALA A 109 -6.11 -4.70 1.84
N ILE A 110 -5.85 -6.00 2.11
CA ILE A 110 -6.19 -7.08 1.18
C ILE A 110 -7.71 -7.15 0.99
N ALA A 111 -8.49 -7.11 2.06
CA ALA A 111 -9.96 -7.14 1.96
C ALA A 111 -10.52 -5.97 1.16
N ALA A 112 -10.00 -4.76 1.40
CA ALA A 112 -10.37 -3.57 0.64
C ALA A 112 -9.96 -3.65 -0.83
N ALA A 113 -8.77 -4.18 -1.14
CA ALA A 113 -8.32 -4.39 -2.52
C ALA A 113 -9.17 -5.43 -3.27
N VAL A 114 -9.54 -6.52 -2.60
CA VAL A 114 -10.42 -7.56 -3.15
C VAL A 114 -11.80 -6.99 -3.44
N ALA A 115 -12.33 -6.13 -2.57
CA ALA A 115 -13.60 -5.45 -2.81
C ALA A 115 -13.54 -4.56 -4.05
N ASP A 116 -12.45 -3.78 -4.22
CA ASP A 116 -12.25 -2.92 -5.40
C ASP A 116 -12.13 -3.73 -6.70
N LEU A 117 -11.60 -4.96 -6.64
CA LEU A 117 -11.48 -5.85 -7.80
C LEU A 117 -12.80 -6.54 -8.19
N GLY A 118 -13.89 -6.32 -7.46
CA GLY A 118 -15.21 -6.92 -7.71
C GLY A 118 -15.64 -7.96 -6.67
N GLY A 119 -14.90 -8.10 -5.58
CA GLY A 119 -15.23 -8.99 -4.46
C GLY A 119 -14.62 -10.38 -4.56
N TRP A 120 -14.81 -11.18 -3.50
CA TRP A 120 -14.13 -12.46 -3.30
C TRP A 120 -14.42 -13.48 -4.41
N VAL A 121 -15.68 -13.61 -4.81
CA VAL A 121 -16.10 -14.58 -5.84
C VAL A 121 -15.49 -14.25 -7.20
N VAL A 122 -15.49 -12.97 -7.59
CA VAL A 122 -14.91 -12.50 -8.85
C VAL A 122 -13.40 -12.72 -8.86
N VAL A 123 -12.73 -12.39 -7.76
CA VAL A 123 -11.29 -12.61 -7.61
C VAL A 123 -10.92 -14.09 -7.69
N ASN A 124 -11.71 -14.98 -7.08
CA ASN A 124 -11.49 -16.43 -7.21
C ASN A 124 -11.67 -16.92 -8.65
N ALA A 125 -12.67 -16.42 -9.37
CA ALA A 125 -12.93 -16.80 -10.76
C ALA A 125 -11.87 -16.25 -11.74
N GLN A 126 -11.30 -15.09 -11.45
CA GLN A 126 -10.28 -14.43 -12.29
C GLN A 126 -8.84 -14.79 -11.90
N MET A 127 -8.62 -15.53 -10.80
CA MET A 127 -7.27 -15.86 -10.33
C MET A 127 -6.59 -16.80 -11.34
N PRO A 128 -5.50 -16.36 -11.99
CA PRO A 128 -4.80 -17.20 -12.96
C PRO A 128 -4.02 -18.31 -12.28
N GLU A 129 -3.83 -19.42 -12.99
CA GLU A 129 -2.90 -20.45 -12.56
C GLU A 129 -1.47 -19.90 -12.55
N ALA A 130 -0.68 -20.27 -11.54
CA ALA A 130 0.69 -19.77 -11.37
C ALA A 130 1.63 -20.08 -12.55
N GLN A 131 1.24 -20.99 -13.46
CA GLN A 131 2.01 -21.35 -14.65
C GLN A 131 1.85 -20.33 -15.78
N ASP A 132 0.72 -19.61 -15.84
CA ASP A 132 0.50 -18.56 -16.83
C ASP A 132 1.08 -17.23 -16.33
N ARG A 133 2.34 -16.98 -16.69
CA ARG A 133 3.06 -15.76 -16.32
C ARG A 133 2.38 -14.49 -16.83
N PHE A 134 1.74 -14.52 -18.00
CA PHE A 134 1.15 -13.33 -18.59
C PHE A 134 -0.15 -12.95 -17.89
N ALA A 135 -1.02 -13.94 -17.66
CA ALA A 135 -2.24 -13.73 -16.89
C ALA A 135 -1.92 -13.32 -15.43
N TRP A 136 -0.88 -13.94 -14.84
CA TRP A 136 -0.39 -13.57 -13.52
C TRP A 136 0.05 -12.10 -13.44
N ASP A 137 0.90 -11.64 -14.37
CA ASP A 137 1.40 -10.26 -14.37
C ASP A 137 0.27 -9.24 -14.59
N ALA A 138 -0.69 -9.55 -15.47
CA ALA A 138 -1.86 -8.70 -15.69
C ALA A 138 -2.75 -8.59 -14.45
N PHE A 139 -3.02 -9.71 -13.78
CA PHE A 139 -3.78 -9.73 -12.53
C PHE A 139 -3.03 -8.98 -11.43
N TYR A 140 -1.73 -9.24 -11.27
CA TYR A 140 -0.88 -8.60 -10.28
C TYR A 140 -0.86 -7.08 -10.44
N LYS A 141 -0.75 -6.55 -11.66
CA LYS A 141 -0.81 -5.10 -11.90
C LYS A 141 -2.13 -4.48 -11.45
N ARG A 142 -3.26 -5.15 -11.72
CA ARG A 142 -4.58 -4.69 -11.24
C ARG A 142 -4.66 -4.73 -9.73
N PHE A 143 -4.15 -5.79 -9.11
CA PHE A 143 -4.09 -5.94 -7.66
C PHE A 143 -3.18 -4.89 -7.00
N ASP A 144 -1.99 -4.62 -7.53
CA ASP A 144 -1.04 -3.63 -7.00
C ASP A 144 -1.68 -2.24 -6.95
N VAL A 145 -2.37 -1.83 -8.03
CA VAL A 145 -3.08 -0.54 -8.06
C VAL A 145 -4.20 -0.49 -7.03
N ALA A 146 -5.04 -1.54 -6.96
CA ALA A 146 -6.13 -1.63 -5.99
C ALA A 146 -5.63 -1.64 -4.54
N TYR A 147 -4.57 -2.40 -4.26
CA TYR A 147 -3.95 -2.54 -2.95
C TYR A 147 -3.32 -1.24 -2.46
N ARG A 148 -2.57 -0.54 -3.32
CA ARG A 148 -2.03 0.79 -2.98
C ARG A 148 -3.14 1.79 -2.69
N GLY A 149 -4.22 1.77 -3.48
CA GLY A 149 -5.40 2.59 -3.23
C GLY A 149 -6.05 2.28 -1.89
N ALA A 150 -6.24 1.00 -1.59
CA ALA A 150 -6.79 0.51 -0.33
C ALA A 150 -5.94 0.91 0.89
N CYS A 151 -4.61 0.72 0.82
CA CYS A 151 -3.68 1.18 1.85
C CYS A 151 -3.84 2.68 2.12
N GLY A 152 -3.90 3.50 1.08
CA GLY A 152 -4.13 4.94 1.22
C GLY A 152 -5.47 5.27 1.89
N ARG A 153 -6.57 4.63 1.49
CA ARG A 153 -7.89 4.89 2.11
C ARG A 153 -7.94 4.47 3.58
N LEU A 154 -7.37 3.31 3.92
CA LEU A 154 -7.35 2.84 5.30
C LEU A 154 -6.45 3.72 6.19
N ALA A 155 -5.31 4.16 5.67
CA ALA A 155 -4.38 5.01 6.40
C ALA A 155 -4.91 6.44 6.61
N PHE A 156 -5.56 7.04 5.59
CA PHE A 156 -5.90 8.47 5.62
C PHE A 156 -7.38 8.77 5.83
N GLN A 157 -8.28 7.93 5.31
CA GLN A 157 -9.72 8.20 5.33
C GLN A 157 -10.44 7.49 6.48
N SER A 158 -9.72 6.71 7.30
CA SER A 158 -10.32 5.82 8.33
C SER A 158 -11.49 5.01 7.74
N ALA A 159 -11.35 4.60 6.47
CA ALA A 159 -12.42 3.93 5.76
C ALA A 159 -12.74 2.59 6.44
N ALA A 160 -14.04 2.28 6.59
CA ALA A 160 -14.45 0.99 7.11
C ALA A 160 -13.98 -0.12 6.15
N VAL A 161 -13.41 -1.19 6.71
CA VAL A 161 -12.99 -2.35 5.92
C VAL A 161 -14.23 -3.01 5.34
N PRO A 162 -14.34 -3.13 4.00
CA PRO A 162 -15.51 -3.73 3.38
C PRO A 162 -15.61 -5.20 3.77
N ARG A 163 -16.81 -5.64 4.16
CA ARG A 163 -17.08 -7.06 4.42
C ARG A 163 -17.21 -7.79 3.09
N LEU A 164 -16.25 -8.65 2.80
CA LEU A 164 -16.30 -9.53 1.65
C LEU A 164 -17.41 -10.58 1.85
N ARG A 165 -18.09 -10.95 0.77
CA ARG A 165 -19.15 -11.96 0.75
C ARG A 165 -18.71 -13.16 -0.09
N GLY A 166 -18.88 -14.35 0.45
CA GLY A 166 -18.64 -15.62 -0.24
C GLY A 166 -19.89 -16.08 -0.97
N LEU A 167 -19.77 -17.10 -1.81
CA LEU A 167 -20.91 -17.59 -2.60
C LEU A 167 -22.11 -18.02 -1.74
N HIS A 168 -21.88 -18.46 -0.49
CA HIS A 168 -22.95 -18.80 0.46
C HIS A 168 -23.76 -17.59 0.96
N ASP A 169 -23.17 -16.39 0.89
CA ASP A 169 -23.73 -15.14 1.42
C ASP A 169 -24.36 -14.29 0.29
N VAL A 170 -24.05 -14.60 -0.97
CA VAL A 170 -24.73 -14.02 -2.13
C VAL A 170 -26.02 -14.80 -2.37
N GLY A 171 -27.13 -14.31 -1.82
CA GLY A 171 -28.45 -14.85 -2.11
C GLY A 171 -28.70 -14.91 -3.62
N SER A 172 -28.63 -16.12 -4.19
CA SER A 172 -28.81 -16.49 -5.59
C SER A 172 -27.64 -16.13 -6.55
N PRO A 173 -26.95 -17.13 -7.14
CA PRO A 173 -25.78 -16.93 -8.02
C PRO A 173 -26.10 -16.38 -9.43
N VAL A 174 -27.38 -16.14 -9.76
CA VAL A 174 -27.81 -15.80 -11.13
C VAL A 174 -27.60 -14.33 -11.48
N LEU A 175 -27.54 -13.41 -10.51
CA LEU A 175 -27.48 -11.97 -10.79
C LEU A 175 -26.07 -11.37 -10.94
N ALA A 176 -25.01 -12.09 -10.54
CA ALA A 176 -23.65 -11.54 -10.53
C ALA A 176 -22.96 -11.53 -11.91
N LEU A 177 -23.39 -12.37 -12.86
CA LEU A 177 -22.75 -12.50 -14.18
C LEU A 177 -23.47 -11.71 -15.29
N GLN A 178 -24.64 -11.13 -15.01
CA GLN A 178 -25.51 -10.54 -16.05
C GLN A 178 -25.28 -9.04 -16.30
N GLY A 179 -24.46 -8.38 -15.49
CA GLY A 179 -24.13 -6.95 -15.64
C GLY A 179 -23.01 -6.63 -16.64
N MET A 180 -22.48 -7.61 -17.37
CA MET A 180 -21.30 -7.43 -18.24
C MET A 180 -21.60 -7.51 -19.74
N SER A 181 -22.87 -7.46 -20.16
CA SER A 181 -23.27 -7.60 -21.57
C SER A 181 -24.04 -6.41 -22.14
N GLU A 182 -23.92 -5.21 -21.57
CA GLU A 182 -24.46 -3.97 -22.16
C GLU A 182 -23.47 -2.82 -21.98
N ALA A 183 -22.31 -2.93 -22.66
CA ALA A 183 -21.60 -1.74 -23.11
C ALA A 183 -22.06 -1.47 -24.53
N ASP A 184 -23.16 -0.73 -24.58
CA ASP A 184 -23.84 -0.23 -25.76
C ASP A 184 -22.86 0.54 -26.66
N SER A 185 -23.00 0.28 -27.95
CA SER A 185 -22.17 0.81 -29.02
C SER A 185 -22.95 1.95 -29.67
N PRO A 186 -22.55 3.23 -29.58
CA PRO A 186 -23.12 4.24 -30.44
C PRO A 186 -22.43 4.17 -31.81
N VAL A 187 -23.04 3.39 -32.70
CA VAL A 187 -22.97 3.66 -34.15
C VAL A 187 -23.75 4.94 -34.37
N ASP A 188 -23.05 6.07 -34.47
CA ASP A 188 -23.66 7.27 -35.05
C ASP A 188 -23.07 7.55 -36.42
N ALA A 189 -23.97 7.49 -37.39
CA ALA A 189 -23.72 7.62 -38.80
C ALA A 189 -23.86 9.10 -39.16
N SER A 190 -22.74 9.78 -39.38
CA SER A 190 -22.74 11.08 -40.05
C SER A 190 -21.70 11.12 -41.16
N LEU A 191 -22.08 10.60 -42.32
CA LEU A 191 -21.33 10.74 -43.57
C LEU A 191 -22.33 10.98 -44.70
N VAL A 192 -22.78 12.22 -44.83
CA VAL A 192 -23.52 12.72 -46.01
C VAL A 192 -23.02 14.14 -46.34
N GLU A 193 -22.20 14.16 -47.39
CA GLU A 193 -22.14 15.08 -48.54
C GLU A 193 -21.95 16.62 -48.42
N GLY A 194 -21.06 17.10 -49.29
CA GLY A 194 -20.99 18.48 -49.81
C GLY A 194 -19.62 19.12 -49.53
N SER A 195 -18.81 19.57 -50.48
CA SER A 195 -19.00 19.90 -51.90
C SER A 195 -17.60 20.16 -52.53
N PRO A 196 -17.47 20.23 -53.87
CA PRO A 196 -16.17 20.27 -54.56
C PRO A 196 -15.71 21.70 -54.89
N ARG A 197 -14.40 21.92 -54.80
CA ARG A 197 -13.48 22.57 -55.77
C ARG A 197 -12.31 23.24 -55.05
#